data_AF-A0A4R4TIL8-F1
#
_entry.id   AF-A0A4R4TIL8-F1
#
_cell.length_a   1.000
_cell.length_b   1.000
_cell.length_c   1.000
_cell.angle_alpha   90.00
_cell.angle_beta   90.00
_cell.angle_gamma   90.00
#
_symmetry.space_group_name_H-M   'P 1'
#
loop_
_entity.id
_entity.type
_entity.pdbx_description
1 polymer ?
#
loop_
_entity_poly.entity_id
_entity_poly.type
_entity_poly.pdbx_seq_one_letter_code
_entity_poly.pdbx_strand_id
1 'polypeptide(L)'
;MTRAIIRAAEWTLTEETGEGAPRAVFRVACVDCGAASEAVDNQPEPVEMWALRHTGLNTTHRRFRLATEWFWRVVPAPGNPYFDLEGTAGR
;
A
#
# COMPACT_ATOMS: atom_id res chain seq x y z
N MET A 1 -10.41 45.68 -8.29
CA MET A 1 -10.03 44.28 -8.59
C MET A 1 -9.19 43.79 -7.42
N THR A 2 -9.69 42.83 -6.66
CA THR A 2 -8.97 42.29 -5.49
C THR A 2 -8.46 40.91 -5.83
N ARG A 3 -7.17 40.66 -5.59
CA ARG A 3 -6.53 39.37 -5.83
C ARG A 3 -6.29 38.68 -4.49
N ALA A 4 -6.75 37.45 -4.35
CA ALA A 4 -6.47 36.63 -3.17
C ALA A 4 -5.22 35.76 -3.40
N ILE A 5 -4.50 35.48 -2.32
CA ILE A 5 -3.40 34.51 -2.27
C ILE A 5 -3.77 33.46 -1.24
N ILE A 6 -3.72 32.18 -1.63
CA ILE A 6 -3.86 31.06 -0.71
C ILE A 6 -2.53 30.88 0.01
N ARG A 7 -2.52 31.01 1.35
CA ARG A 7 -1.31 30.86 2.17
C ARG A 7 -1.02 29.40 2.53
N ALA A 8 -2.07 28.60 2.71
CA ALA A 8 -2.00 27.17 3.01
C ALA A 8 -3.30 26.50 2.56
N ALA A 9 -3.23 25.20 2.28
CA ALA A 9 -4.38 24.35 2.01
C ALA A 9 -4.14 23.00 2.70
N GLU A 10 -5.15 22.49 3.38
CA GLU A 10 -5.07 21.22 4.11
C GLU A 10 -5.39 20.04 3.19
N TRP A 11 -4.71 18.92 3.42
CA TRP A 11 -4.89 17.68 2.66
C TRP A 11 -5.02 16.53 3.63
N THR A 12 -5.81 15.53 3.24
CA THR A 12 -6.02 14.30 4.01
C THR A 12 -5.30 13.16 3.32
N LEU A 13 -4.49 12.40 4.07
CA LEU A 13 -3.91 11.14 3.62
C LEU A 13 -4.86 10.00 4.02
N THR A 14 -5.27 9.18 3.05
CA THR A 14 -6.15 8.02 3.26
C THR A 14 -5.54 6.77 2.63
N GLU A 15 -6.08 5.60 2.97
CA GLU A 15 -5.82 4.39 2.16
C GLU A 15 -6.37 4.61 0.74
N GLU A 16 -5.68 4.07 -0.27
CA GLU A 16 -6.17 4.01 -1.64
C GLU A 16 -7.25 2.93 -1.75
N THR A 17 -8.47 3.33 -2.12
CA THR A 17 -9.63 2.43 -2.26
C THR A 17 -10.27 2.49 -3.65
N GLY A 18 -9.58 3.07 -4.63
CA GLY A 18 -10.01 3.11 -6.01
C GLY A 18 -10.13 1.71 -6.61
N GLU A 19 -11.05 1.56 -7.56
CA GLU A 19 -11.28 0.28 -8.24
C GLU A 19 -9.98 -0.26 -8.84
N GLY A 20 -9.68 -1.52 -8.54
CA GLY A 20 -8.48 -2.21 -9.03
C GLY A 20 -7.20 -1.95 -8.24
N ALA A 21 -7.20 -1.05 -7.25
CA ALA A 21 -6.04 -0.86 -6.39
C ALA A 21 -6.04 -1.86 -5.21
N PRO A 22 -4.98 -2.66 -5.02
CA PRO A 22 -4.85 -3.42 -3.79
C PRO A 22 -4.59 -2.47 -2.61
N ARG A 23 -5.13 -2.82 -1.44
CA ARG A 23 -4.84 -2.14 -0.18
C ARG A 23 -3.38 -2.33 0.20
N ALA A 24 -2.89 -3.56 0.06
CA ALA A 24 -1.50 -3.90 0.30
C ALA A 24 -1.03 -5.06 -0.58
N VAL A 25 0.27 -5.08 -0.90
CA VAL A 25 0.95 -6.19 -1.56
C VAL A 25 1.96 -6.78 -0.58
N PHE A 26 1.94 -8.11 -0.45
CA PHE A 26 2.82 -8.86 0.46
C PHE A 26 3.81 -9.69 -0.34
N ARG A 27 5.07 -9.69 0.09
CA ARG A 27 6.11 -10.57 -0.45
C ARG A 27 7.11 -10.95 0.61
N VAL A 28 7.51 -12.22 0.66
CA VAL A 28 8.54 -12.68 1.61
C VAL A 28 9.77 -13.19 0.87
N ALA A 29 10.95 -12.98 1.45
CA ALA A 29 12.21 -13.52 0.95
C ALA A 29 12.98 -14.25 2.07
N CYS A 30 13.54 -15.42 1.76
CA CYS A 30 14.45 -16.13 2.64
C CYS A 30 15.78 -15.38 2.71
N VAL A 31 16.25 -15.10 3.92
CA VAL A 31 17.53 -14.40 4.15
C VAL A 31 18.72 -15.31 3.86
N ASP A 32 18.56 -16.61 4.09
CA ASP A 32 19.65 -17.58 3.99
C ASP A 32 20.01 -17.91 2.53
N CYS A 33 19.02 -18.01 1.64
CA CYS A 33 19.23 -18.38 0.23
C CYS A 33 18.72 -17.38 -0.81
N GLY A 34 18.03 -16.31 -0.40
CA GLY A 34 17.51 -15.28 -1.30
C GLY A 34 16.28 -15.65 -2.11
N ALA A 35 15.79 -16.90 -2.03
CA ALA A 35 14.52 -17.31 -2.65
C ALA A 35 13.37 -16.44 -2.12
N ALA A 36 12.40 -16.13 -2.97
CA ALA A 36 11.27 -15.28 -2.60
C ALA A 36 9.94 -15.85 -3.08
N SER A 37 8.87 -15.53 -2.36
CA SER A 37 7.51 -15.77 -2.80
C SER A 37 7.15 -14.87 -3.99
N GLU A 38 6.04 -15.22 -4.65
CA GLU A 38 5.29 -14.28 -5.46
C GLU A 38 4.75 -13.12 -4.59
N ALA A 39 4.38 -12.03 -5.25
CA ALA A 39 3.67 -10.92 -4.64
C ALA A 39 2.17 -11.26 -4.57
N VAL A 40 1.54 -11.00 -3.43
CA VAL A 40 0.14 -11.35 -3.19
C VAL A 40 -0.62 -10.13 -2.67
N ASP A 41 -1.74 -9.83 -3.32
CA ASP A 41 -2.58 -8.69 -2.97
C ASP A 41 -3.49 -9.04 -1.79
N ASN A 42 -3.56 -8.11 -0.83
CA ASN A 42 -4.53 -8.04 0.26
C ASN A 42 -4.58 -9.21 1.25
N GLN A 43 -3.80 -10.27 1.02
CA GLN A 43 -3.80 -11.50 1.80
C GLN A 43 -2.36 -11.89 2.19
N PRO A 44 -1.99 -11.78 3.48
CA PRO A 44 -0.65 -12.19 3.93
C PRO A 44 -0.48 -13.71 4.01
N GLU A 45 -1.56 -14.48 4.18
CA GLU A 45 -1.51 -15.92 4.48
C GLU A 45 -0.74 -16.74 3.41
N PRO A 46 -0.86 -16.46 2.10
CA PRO A 46 -0.10 -17.20 1.11
C PRO A 46 1.43 -17.03 1.23
N VAL A 47 1.92 -15.83 1.58
CA VAL A 47 3.36 -15.61 1.75
C VAL A 47 3.88 -16.19 3.07
N GLU A 48 3.04 -16.25 4.10
CA GLU A 48 3.34 -16.96 5.36
C GLU A 48 3.46 -18.46 5.12
N MET A 49 2.49 -19.05 4.40
CA MET A 49 2.51 -20.46 4.03
C MET A 49 3.71 -20.81 3.15
N TRP A 50 4.14 -19.89 2.27
CA TRP A 50 5.37 -20.05 1.50
C TRP A 50 6.59 -20.20 2.41
N ALA A 51 6.75 -19.33 3.43
CA ALA A 51 7.89 -19.39 4.35
C ALA A 51 7.90 -20.69 5.19
N LEU A 52 6.73 -21.13 5.66
CA LEU A 52 6.56 -22.39 6.38
C LEU A 52 6.95 -23.60 5.52
N ARG A 53 6.45 -23.66 4.27
CA ARG A 53 6.80 -24.72 3.32
C ARG A 53 8.29 -24.71 2.96
N HIS A 54 8.86 -23.51 2.74
CA HIS A 54 10.29 -23.35 2.43
C HIS A 54 11.17 -23.89 3.56
N THR A 55 10.80 -23.61 4.81
CA THR A 55 11.48 -24.16 6.00
C THR A 55 11.34 -25.68 6.08
N GLY A 56 10.15 -26.21 5.80
CA GLY A 56 9.92 -27.66 5.79
C GLY A 56 10.80 -28.40 4.77
N LEU A 57 11.07 -27.78 3.63
CA LEU A 57 11.98 -28.32 2.60
C LEU A 57 13.46 -28.03 2.88
N ASN A 58 13.76 -26.98 3.65
CA ASN A 58 15.11 -26.52 3.97
C ASN A 58 15.20 -26.19 5.46
N THR A 59 15.38 -27.20 6.32
CA THR A 59 15.20 -27.08 7.78
C THR A 59 16.17 -26.12 8.50
N THR A 60 17.22 -25.66 7.81
CA THR A 60 18.18 -24.65 8.26
C THR A 60 17.78 -23.22 7.88
N HIS A 61 16.87 -23.04 6.92
CA HIS A 61 16.39 -21.72 6.47
C HIS A 61 15.25 -21.26 7.39
N ARG A 62 15.58 -20.39 8.36
CA ARG A 62 14.63 -19.99 9.42
C ARG A 62 14.41 -18.48 9.51
N ARG A 63 15.11 -17.71 8.68
CA ARG A 63 15.05 -16.25 8.69
C ARG A 63 14.44 -15.76 7.39
N PHE A 64 13.42 -14.93 7.51
CA PHE A 64 12.65 -14.40 6.40
C PHE A 64 12.47 -12.90 6.56
N ARG A 65 12.53 -12.17 5.46
CA ARG A 65 12.21 -10.74 5.39
C ARG A 65 10.87 -10.58 4.70
N LEU A 66 9.89 -10.04 5.42
CA LEU A 66 8.62 -9.61 4.85
C LEU A 66 8.78 -8.19 4.28
N ALA A 67 8.34 -7.98 3.05
CA ALA A 67 8.11 -6.68 2.44
C ALA A 67 6.61 -6.49 2.25
N THR A 68 6.10 -5.34 2.69
CA THR A 68 4.71 -4.93 2.51
C THR A 68 4.68 -3.56 1.82
N GLU A 69 3.87 -3.46 0.78
CA GLU A 69 3.65 -2.22 0.04
C GLU A 69 2.21 -1.81 0.28
N TRP A 70 2.00 -0.62 0.84
CA TRP A 70 0.67 -0.05 1.11
C TRP A 70 0.44 1.14 0.20
N PHE A 71 -0.80 1.27 -0.28
CA PHE A 71 -1.17 2.31 -1.23
C PHE A 71 -1.96 3.40 -0.52
N TRP A 72 -1.54 4.65 -0.71
CA TRP A 72 -2.18 5.82 -0.14
C TRP A 72 -2.73 6.72 -1.21
N ARG A 73 -3.83 7.38 -0.89
CA ARG A 73 -4.41 8.47 -1.66
C ARG A 73 -4.34 9.76 -0.83
N VAL A 74 -4.00 10.86 -1.48
CA VAL A 74 -4.09 12.19 -0.88
C VAL A 74 -5.29 12.89 -1.49
N VAL A 75 -6.24 13.31 -0.64
CA VAL A 75 -7.47 14.02 -1.05
C VAL A 75 -7.51 15.41 -0.42
N PRO A 76 -8.16 16.40 -1.04
CA PRO A 76 -8.35 17.71 -0.42
C PRO A 76 -9.11 17.56 0.91
N ALA A 77 -8.67 18.25 1.97
CA ALA A 77 -9.43 18.32 3.21
C ALA A 77 -10.57 19.35 3.10
N PRO A 78 -11.60 19.32 3.98
CA PRO A 78 -12.62 20.36 4.00
C PRO A 78 -12.02 21.76 4.09
N GLY A 79 -12.46 22.68 3.22
CA GLY A 79 -11.91 24.03 3.11
C GLY A 79 -10.70 24.17 2.18
N ASN A 80 -10.18 23.06 1.64
CA ASN A 80 -9.24 23.09 0.53
C ASN A 80 -9.97 23.53 -0.76
N PRO A 81 -9.42 24.45 -1.57
CA PRO A 81 -10.03 24.91 -2.83
C PRO A 81 -10.37 23.80 -3.84
N TYR A 82 -9.72 22.64 -3.74
CA TYR A 82 -9.95 21.49 -4.61
C TYR A 82 -11.03 20.52 -4.08
N PHE A 83 -11.56 20.74 -2.88
CA PHE A 83 -12.51 19.82 -2.24
C PHE A 83 -13.76 19.56 -3.08
N ASP A 84 -14.37 20.61 -3.64
CA ASP A 84 -15.59 20.49 -4.44
C ASP A 84 -15.35 19.99 -5.88
N LEU A 85 -14.09 20.04 -6.34
CA LEU A 85 -13.71 19.59 -7.69
C LEU A 85 -13.58 18.07 -7.78
N GLU A 86 -13.27 17.37 -6.69
CA GLU A 86 -13.22 15.91 -6.70
C GLU A 86 -14.62 15.27 -6.77
N GLY A 87 -15.64 15.91 -6.17
CA GLY A 87 -17.02 15.41 -6.22
C GLY A 87 -17.67 15.42 -7.62
N THR A 88 -17.05 16.09 -8.60
CA THR A 88 -17.51 16.17 -9.99
C THR A 88 -16.75 15.26 -10.97
N ALA A 89 -15.60 14.70 -10.57
CA ALA A 89 -14.79 13.82 -11.42
C ALA A 89 -15.14 12.32 -11.28
N GLY A 90 -15.90 11.95 -10.25
CA GLY A 90 -16.35 10.57 -9.99
C GLY A 90 -17.78 10.25 -10.42
N ARG A 91 -18.37 11.02 -11.35
CA ARG A 91 -19.73 10.82 -11.86
C ARG A 91 -19.74 10.53 -13.35
#